data_AF-A0AAN8X240-F1
#
_entry.id   AF-A0AAN8X240-F1
#
_cell.length_a   1.000
_cell.length_b   1.000
_cell.length_c   1.000
_cell.angle_alpha   90.00
_cell.angle_beta   90.00
_cell.angle_gamma   90.00
#
_symmetry.space_group_name_H-M   'P 1'
#
loop_
_entity.id
_entity.type
_entity.pdbx_description
1 polymer ?
#
loop_
_entity_poly.entity_id
_entity_poly.type
_entity_poly.pdbx_seq_one_letter_code
_entity_poly.pdbx_strand_id
1 'polypeptide(L)'
;MCRLGGPDPLDYISMYANPGNKELDIPPHWHYVSFGCSDLHGDGRVHELTGPDNPSGFGFELTLRLKREPEEKSPPTWPAAIMQGLAKYVFQT
;
A
#
# COMPACT_ATOMS: atom_id res chain seq x y z
N MET A 1 -14.78 9.75 3.65
CA MET A 1 -15.83 8.84 4.16
C MET A 1 -15.71 7.54 3.38
N CYS A 2 -15.27 6.42 4.00
CA CYS A 2 -15.02 5.15 3.31
C CYS A 2 -16.31 4.31 3.25
N ARG A 3 -16.70 3.84 2.06
CA ARG A 3 -18.10 3.54 1.72
C ARG A 3 -18.68 2.23 2.30
N LEU A 4 -17.90 1.41 2.99
CA LEU A 4 -18.40 0.19 3.67
C LEU A 4 -18.26 0.23 5.20
N GLY A 5 -17.93 1.38 5.80
CA GLY A 5 -17.81 1.50 7.27
C GLY A 5 -16.70 0.62 7.88
N GLY A 6 -15.88 -0.03 7.05
CA GLY A 6 -14.66 -0.68 7.47
C GLY A 6 -13.69 0.37 7.99
N PRO A 7 -12.94 0.09 9.07
CA PRO A 7 -11.99 1.05 9.63
C PRO A 7 -10.80 1.28 8.69
N ASP A 8 -10.67 0.52 7.61
CA ASP A 8 -9.46 0.39 6.79
C ASP A 8 -9.68 1.00 5.40
N PRO A 9 -8.94 2.07 5.04
CA PRO A 9 -9.10 2.79 3.77
C PRO A 9 -8.32 2.17 2.60
N LEU A 10 -7.43 1.21 2.83
CA LEU A 10 -6.75 0.48 1.76
C LEU A 10 -7.53 -0.80 1.43
N ASP A 11 -7.95 -0.94 0.18
CA ASP A 11 -8.69 -2.09 -0.32
C ASP A 11 -7.81 -3.34 -0.38
N TYR A 12 -6.56 -3.20 -0.83
CA TYR A 12 -5.63 -4.30 -0.98
C TYR A 12 -4.21 -3.90 -0.56
N ILE A 13 -3.46 -4.88 -0.06
CA ILE A 13 -2.02 -4.76 0.17
C ILE A 13 -1.36 -6.01 -0.41
N SER A 14 -0.67 -5.84 -1.53
CA SER A 14 0.06 -6.93 -2.18
C SER A 14 1.42 -7.12 -1.52
N MET A 15 1.80 -8.36 -1.26
CA MET A 15 3.06 -8.72 -0.62
C MET A 15 3.90 -9.55 -1.58
N TYR A 16 5.08 -9.06 -1.93
CA TYR A 16 6.00 -9.71 -2.86
C TYR A 16 7.28 -10.16 -2.15
N ALA A 17 7.75 -11.36 -2.47
CA ALA A 17 9.09 -11.80 -2.10
C ALA A 17 10.11 -11.21 -3.07
N ASN A 18 11.00 -10.35 -2.59
CA ASN A 18 12.12 -9.85 -3.36
C ASN A 18 13.40 -10.61 -2.93
N PRO A 19 14.06 -11.36 -3.83
CA PRO A 19 15.31 -12.07 -3.50
C PRO A 19 16.49 -11.13 -3.19
N GLY A 20 16.35 -9.82 -3.46
CA GLY A 20 17.42 -8.85 -3.32
C GLY A 20 18.43 -8.94 -4.46
N ASN A 21 19.51 -8.19 -4.35
CA ASN A 21 20.63 -8.23 -5.28
C ASN A 21 21.94 -8.04 -4.48
N LYS A 22 22.74 -9.11 -4.41
CA LYS A 22 24.01 -9.10 -3.66
C LYS A 22 25.07 -8.18 -4.27
N GLU A 23 25.06 -7.99 -5.59
CA GLU A 23 26.03 -7.11 -6.28
C GLU A 23 25.79 -5.63 -5.96
N LEU A 24 24.55 -5.28 -5.62
CA LEU A 24 24.13 -3.93 -5.23
C LEU A 24 23.96 -3.77 -3.72
N ASP A 25 24.39 -4.76 -2.92
CA ASP A 25 24.22 -4.80 -1.46
C ASP A 25 22.75 -4.66 -1.00
N ILE A 26 21.82 -5.20 -1.78
CA ILE A 26 20.39 -5.20 -1.46
C ILE A 26 20.01 -6.55 -0.84
N PRO A 27 19.66 -6.60 0.45
CA PRO A 27 19.27 -7.85 1.09
C PRO A 27 17.91 -8.36 0.58
N PRO A 28 17.63 -9.67 0.69
CA PRO A 28 16.30 -10.21 0.46
C PRO A 28 15.28 -9.52 1.37
N HIS A 29 14.12 -9.16 0.83
CA HIS A 29 13.10 -8.41 1.55
C HIS A 29 11.69 -8.70 1.04
N TRP A 30 10.71 -8.47 1.90
CA TRP A 30 9.31 -8.41 1.55
C TRP A 30 8.97 -7.00 1.07
N HIS A 31 8.30 -6.91 -0.08
CA HIS A 31 7.86 -5.64 -0.66
C HIS A 31 6.34 -5.58 -0.61
N TYR A 32 5.82 -4.66 0.19
CA TYR A 32 4.40 -4.39 0.38
C TYR A 32 4.00 -3.21 -0.50
N VAL A 33 2.87 -3.33 -1.18
CA VAL A 33 2.31 -2.29 -2.06
C VAL A 33 0.84 -2.13 -1.73
N SER A 34 0.42 -0.91 -1.36
CA SER A 34 -1.00 -0.60 -1.09
C SER A 34 -1.78 -0.28 -2.36
N PHE A 35 -3.09 -0.44 -2.24
CA PHE A 35 -4.08 0.00 -3.21
C PHE A 35 -5.23 0.65 -2.43
N GLY A 36 -5.46 1.94 -2.69
CA GLY A 36 -6.59 2.68 -2.12
C GLY A 36 -6.30 4.17 -1.92
N CYS A 37 -5.02 4.56 -1.82
CA CYS A 37 -4.65 5.98 -1.81
C CYS A 37 -4.90 6.61 -3.19
N SER A 38 -4.77 5.84 -4.27
CA SER A 38 -5.17 6.23 -5.62
C SER A 38 -6.65 5.93 -5.90
N ASP A 39 -7.20 6.54 -6.94
CA ASP A 39 -8.53 6.20 -7.45
C ASP A 39 -8.47 4.92 -8.29
N LEU A 40 -8.76 3.79 -7.63
CA LEU A 40 -8.77 2.47 -8.24
C LEU A 40 -9.96 2.23 -9.17
N HIS A 41 -11.06 2.95 -8.97
CA HIS A 41 -12.34 2.63 -9.60
C HIS A 41 -12.79 3.65 -10.63
N GLY A 42 -12.37 4.91 -10.51
CA GLY A 42 -12.66 5.92 -11.53
C GLY A 42 -14.16 6.19 -11.68
N ASP A 43 -14.94 6.05 -10.61
CA ASP A 43 -16.40 6.22 -10.64
C ASP A 43 -16.92 7.15 -9.53
N GLY A 44 -16.01 7.89 -8.88
CA GLY A 44 -16.38 8.85 -7.84
C GLY A 44 -16.73 8.22 -6.50
N ARG A 45 -16.54 6.90 -6.31
CA ARG A 45 -17.04 6.21 -5.10
C ARG A 45 -16.25 6.49 -3.82
N VAL A 46 -14.96 6.78 -3.95
CA VAL A 46 -14.03 7.02 -2.83
C VAL A 46 -13.27 8.33 -3.05
N HIS A 47 -12.78 8.55 -4.27
CA HIS A 47 -12.10 9.77 -4.69
C HIS A 47 -12.93 10.54 -5.70
N GLU A 48 -12.82 11.87 -5.72
CA GLU A 48 -13.45 12.68 -6.76
C GLU A 48 -12.80 12.42 -8.13
N LEU A 49 -13.61 12.46 -9.18
CA LEU A 49 -13.17 12.28 -10.56
C LEU A 49 -12.41 13.53 -11.03
N THR A 50 -11.09 13.46 -11.02
CA THR A 50 -10.21 14.56 -11.43
C THR A 50 -9.78 14.49 -12.89
N GLY A 51 -9.97 13.34 -13.56
CA GLY A 51 -9.56 13.12 -14.95
C GLY A 51 -8.06 12.77 -15.11
N PRO A 52 -7.60 12.42 -16.33
CA PRO A 52 -6.27 11.84 -16.57
C PRO A 52 -5.11 12.82 -16.41
N ASP A 53 -5.36 14.13 -16.50
CA ASP A 53 -4.34 15.18 -16.38
C ASP A 53 -4.06 15.56 -14.91
N ASN A 54 -4.82 14.98 -13.97
CA ASN A 54 -4.73 15.25 -12.54
C ASN A 54 -4.31 14.00 -11.76
N PRO A 55 -3.84 14.17 -10.51
CA PRO A 55 -3.52 13.02 -9.66
C PRO A 55 -4.76 12.14 -9.43
N SER A 56 -4.57 10.82 -9.56
CA SER A 56 -5.59 9.83 -9.24
C SER A 56 -5.74 9.71 -7.72
N GLY A 57 -6.89 10.13 -7.18
CA GLY A 57 -7.11 10.19 -5.72
C GLY A 57 -6.09 11.09 -5.03
N PHE A 58 -5.35 10.56 -4.05
CA PHE A 58 -4.22 11.25 -3.42
C PHE A 58 -2.98 11.35 -4.31
N GLY A 59 -2.93 10.62 -5.43
CA GLY A 59 -1.84 10.67 -6.41
C GLY A 59 -0.65 9.78 -6.10
N PHE A 60 -0.71 8.94 -5.06
CA PHE A 60 0.35 8.02 -4.68
C PHE A 60 -0.20 6.72 -4.08
N GLU A 61 0.68 5.73 -3.94
CA GLU A 61 0.44 4.53 -3.14
C GLU A 61 1.60 4.33 -2.16
N LEU A 62 1.32 3.70 -1.02
CA LEU A 62 2.31 3.37 -0.02
C LEU A 62 3.04 2.09 -0.41
N THR A 63 4.36 2.10 -0.25
CA THR A 63 5.18 0.90 -0.34
C THR A 63 6.05 0.76 0.90
N LEU A 64 6.30 -0.49 1.31
CA LEU A 64 7.17 -0.80 2.44
C LEU A 64 8.09 -1.95 2.08
N ARG A 65 9.37 -1.82 2.45
CA ARG A 65 10.37 -2.87 2.25
C ARG A 65 10.84 -3.36 3.61
N LEU A 66 10.48 -4.60 3.94
CA LEU A 66 10.87 -5.24 5.19
C LEU A 66 11.94 -6.28 4.88
N LYS A 67 13.13 -6.13 5.47
CA LYS A 67 14.18 -7.14 5.37
C LYS A 67 13.62 -8.51 5.78
N ARG A 68 13.84 -9.51 4.93
CA ARG A 68 13.39 -10.89 5.18
C ARG A 68 14.43 -11.59 6.04
N GLU A 69 14.00 -12.14 7.17
CA GLU A 69 14.88 -12.97 8.00
C GLU A 69 14.94 -14.41 7.46
N PRO A 70 16.05 -15.15 7.65
CA PRO A 70 16.26 -16.47 7.04
C PRO A 70 15.18 -17.50 7.36
N GLU A 71 14.55 -17.38 8.53
CA GLU A 71 13.51 -18.30 9.03
C GLU A 71 12.10 -17.96 8.51
N GLU A 72 11.91 -16.78 7.89
CA GLU A 72 10.61 -16.33 7.39
C GLU A 72 10.28 -16.97 6.04
N LYS A 73 9.35 -17.93 6.07
CA LYS A 73 8.81 -18.59 4.86
C LYS A 73 7.66 -17.82 4.20
N SER A 74 7.00 -16.93 4.95
CA SER A 74 5.85 -16.15 4.51
C SER A 74 5.99 -14.69 4.96
N PRO A 75 5.48 -13.72 4.19
CA PRO A 75 5.53 -12.32 4.58
C PRO A 75 4.74 -12.09 5.87
N PRO A 76 5.29 -11.40 6.87
CA PRO A 76 4.54 -11.04 8.07
C PRO A 76 3.44 -10.04 7.73
N THR A 77 2.34 -10.09 8.48
CA THR A 77 1.14 -9.27 8.22
C THR A 77 1.11 -7.95 8.98
N TRP A 78 1.93 -7.78 10.02
CA TRP A 78 1.97 -6.53 10.79
C TRP A 78 2.29 -5.26 9.96
N PRO A 79 3.10 -5.29 8.87
CA PRO A 79 3.34 -4.08 8.09
C PRO A 79 2.07 -3.57 7.41
N ALA A 80 1.14 -4.47 7.08
CA ALA A 80 -0.16 -4.10 6.53
C ALA A 80 -0.95 -3.23 7.52
N ALA A 81 -0.90 -3.54 8.83
CA ALA A 81 -1.57 -2.73 9.86
C ALA A 81 -0.98 -1.31 9.96
N ILE A 82 0.34 -1.16 9.81
CA ILE A 82 0.99 0.15 9.77
C ILE A 82 0.54 0.94 8.54
N MET A 83 0.53 0.29 7.37
CA MET A 83 0.08 0.94 6.13
C MET A 83 -1.38 1.38 6.22
N GLN A 84 -2.26 0.57 6.81
CA GLN A 84 -3.65 0.96 7.10
C GLN A 84 -3.72 2.16 8.04
N GLY A 85 -2.91 2.20 9.10
CA GLY A 85 -2.85 3.33 10.03
C GLY A 85 -2.42 4.64 9.34
N LEU A 86 -1.38 4.58 8.50
CA LEU A 86 -0.91 5.73 7.72
C LEU A 86 -1.96 6.19 6.71
N ALA A 87 -2.60 5.25 6.01
CA ALA A 87 -3.67 5.60 5.09
C ALA A 87 -4.85 6.25 5.81
N LYS A 88 -5.25 5.77 7.00
CA LYS A 88 -6.30 6.44 7.80
C LYS A 88 -5.96 7.89 8.10
N TYR A 89 -4.70 8.15 8.46
CA TYR A 89 -4.22 9.51 8.69
C TYR A 89 -4.34 10.36 7.42
N VAL A 90 -3.85 9.88 6.27
CA VAL A 90 -3.95 10.59 4.98
C VAL A 90 -5.41 10.91 4.61
N PHE A 91 -6.34 10.00 4.88
CA PHE A 91 -7.77 10.21 4.58
C PHE A 91 -8.49 11.16 5.57
N GLN A 92 -7.90 11.44 6.73
CA GLN A 92 -8.48 12.30 7.77
C GLN A 92 -7.93 13.72 7.77
N THR A 93 -6.78 13.94 7.16
CA THR A 93 -6.10 15.24 7.08
C THR A 93 -6.37 15.91 5.75
#